data_AF-A0AAW2G7P4-F1
#
_entry.id   AF-A0AAW2G7P4-F1
#
_cell.length_a   1.000
_cell.length_b   1.000
_cell.length_c   1.000
_cell.angle_alpha   90.00
_cell.angle_beta   90.00
_cell.angle_gamma   90.00
#
_symmetry.space_group_name_H-M   'P 1'
#
loop_
_entity.id
_entity.type
_entity.pdbx_description
1 polymer ?
#
loop_
_entity_poly.entity_id
_entity_poly.type
_entity_poly.pdbx_seq_one_letter_code
_entity_poly.pdbx_strand_id
1 'polypeptide(L)'
;MDETDTLVMPDDGGVVNSNGNDDDDAPTVEETYEITTTRRKTIRTSYKIQETSSSTKTTTMTTAAKLYGKDLSEYDDIDVDQLLAELTPEELNILAKEVDPDDSFMPPSQRCSYECNKSPTGPLNRKKLIEHINKQALETPDIPELKPFVPGVIRGKKWVPPPQDNTKEKEADEQIAIDLGDEYEQALSAATQEEIIDLAAILGFHSMMNQDQYHASLLNSGQPVGLGWDGVTKASQPKVYPMEPPNDTDVDATIKQVRDDDSSLTDLNWNNIKNISDEKFIQLFEGLEMNTHLESLSLTNVGLNDKTAQRLADAVEKNSTLRVLNVETNFISPPVIVKLIRSLLKTKSIEEFRCSNQRSQVLGNKIEMEITQLVEQNPTLLRLGLHLEFNDARHRVAAHLQRNIDRTNFVPIAGGPATSTVTPADDLKK
;
A
#
# COMPACT_ATOMS: atom_id res chain seq x y z
N MET A 1 -58.99 -21.64 30.51
CA MET A 1 -59.28 -21.69 31.95
C MET A 1 -57.95 -21.95 32.62
N ASP A 2 -57.32 -21.03 33.32
CA ASP A 2 -57.77 -19.78 33.93
C ASP A 2 -56.54 -18.86 34.01
N GLU A 3 -56.68 -17.61 33.56
CA GLU A 3 -56.87 -16.41 34.39
C GLU A 3 -55.59 -15.92 35.08
N THR A 4 -55.22 -14.72 34.65
CA THR A 4 -54.68 -13.60 35.43
C THR A 4 -54.98 -13.69 36.93
N ASP A 5 -54.03 -13.29 37.78
CA ASP A 5 -54.17 -12.01 38.48
C ASP A 5 -52.92 -11.63 39.28
N THR A 6 -53.02 -10.42 39.76
CA THR A 6 -52.00 -9.44 40.05
C THR A 6 -51.69 -9.38 41.55
N LEU A 7 -50.53 -8.80 41.86
CA LEU A 7 -50.31 -7.82 42.94
C LEU A 7 -49.88 -8.31 44.35
N VAL A 8 -48.92 -7.54 44.87
CA VAL A 8 -48.63 -7.15 46.27
C VAL A 8 -47.49 -7.90 46.99
N MET A 9 -46.45 -7.10 47.30
CA MET A 9 -45.34 -7.39 48.20
C MET A 9 -45.77 -7.52 49.66
N PRO A 10 -44.89 -8.04 50.53
CA PRO A 10 -44.34 -7.10 51.53
C PRO A 10 -42.85 -7.29 51.86
N ASP A 11 -42.28 -6.18 52.36
CA ASP A 11 -41.01 -6.02 53.06
C ASP A 11 -40.78 -7.03 54.20
N ASP A 12 -39.51 -7.34 54.50
CA ASP A 12 -38.79 -6.86 55.70
C ASP A 12 -37.41 -7.56 55.86
N GLY A 13 -36.42 -6.85 56.43
CA GLY A 13 -35.33 -7.48 57.20
C GLY A 13 -33.88 -7.45 56.68
N GLY A 14 -33.22 -6.29 56.73
CA GLY A 14 -32.12 -6.02 57.68
C GLY A 14 -30.66 -6.54 57.47
N VAL A 15 -29.77 -5.54 57.28
CA VAL A 15 -28.42 -5.29 57.91
C VAL A 15 -27.27 -6.28 57.56
N VAL A 16 -26.02 -5.92 57.24
CA VAL A 16 -25.01 -4.96 57.77
C VAL A 16 -23.92 -4.83 56.66
N ASN A 17 -23.21 -3.73 56.36
CA ASN A 17 -22.30 -2.99 57.23
C ASN A 17 -21.62 -1.80 56.50
N SER A 18 -21.16 -0.84 57.31
CA SER A 18 -20.04 0.12 57.13
C SER A 18 -20.14 1.31 56.14
N ASN A 19 -20.33 2.48 56.76
CA ASN A 19 -20.10 3.85 56.29
C ASN A 19 -18.62 4.19 56.01
N GLY A 20 -18.42 5.19 55.14
CA GLY A 20 -17.23 6.04 55.09
C GLY A 20 -17.08 6.91 53.83
N ASN A 21 -17.96 7.92 53.67
CA ASN A 21 -17.72 9.35 53.33
C ASN A 21 -16.33 9.77 52.78
N ASP A 22 -16.13 10.68 51.81
CA ASP A 22 -16.84 11.92 51.42
C ASP A 22 -16.47 12.37 49.98
N ASP A 23 -17.40 13.12 49.35
CA ASP A 23 -17.30 14.25 48.40
C ASP A 23 -16.56 14.17 47.03
N ASP A 24 -17.32 14.32 45.93
CA ASP A 24 -17.29 15.52 45.07
C ASP A 24 -18.32 15.46 43.90
N ASP A 25 -18.94 16.62 43.66
CA ASP A 25 -20.12 16.91 42.84
C ASP A 25 -19.72 17.37 41.41
N ALA A 26 -20.16 16.70 40.33
CA ALA A 26 -20.08 17.17 38.93
C ALA A 26 -20.93 16.32 37.94
N PRO A 27 -21.40 16.87 36.81
CA PRO A 27 -22.77 16.68 36.28
C PRO A 27 -22.99 15.45 35.40
N THR A 28 -24.19 14.88 35.48
CA THR A 28 -24.74 13.87 34.56
C THR A 28 -25.08 14.52 33.20
N VAL A 29 -24.40 14.09 32.13
CA VAL A 29 -24.77 14.44 30.75
C VAL A 29 -25.69 13.33 30.22
N GLU A 30 -26.93 13.69 29.87
CA GLU A 30 -27.83 12.81 29.12
C GLU A 30 -27.31 12.68 27.68
N GLU A 31 -26.75 11.53 27.32
CA GLU A 31 -26.46 11.19 25.92
C GLU A 31 -27.74 10.69 25.24
N THR A 32 -28.37 11.57 24.47
CA THR A 32 -29.39 11.18 23.47
C THR A 32 -28.67 10.58 22.26
N TYR A 33 -29.02 9.33 21.91
CA TYR A 33 -28.54 8.70 20.68
C TYR A 33 -29.63 8.79 19.59
N GLU A 34 -29.30 9.42 18.46
CA GLU A 34 -30.13 9.33 17.25
C GLU A 34 -29.84 8.03 16.51
N ILE A 35 -30.80 7.10 16.54
CA ILE A 35 -30.75 5.88 15.74
C ILE A 35 -31.01 6.26 14.27
N THR A 36 -29.94 6.44 13.49
CA THR A 36 -30.06 6.60 12.04
C THR A 36 -30.25 5.23 11.39
N THR A 37 -31.49 4.91 11.01
CA THR A 37 -31.82 3.65 10.32
C THR A 37 -31.40 3.75 8.84
N THR A 38 -30.30 3.07 8.46
CA THR A 38 -29.87 3.01 7.06
C THR A 38 -30.67 1.95 6.30
N ARG A 39 -31.59 2.38 5.41
CA ARG A 39 -32.35 1.48 4.54
C ARG A 39 -31.48 1.00 3.38
N ARG A 40 -31.02 -0.25 3.41
CA ARG A 40 -30.32 -0.90 2.29
C ARG A 40 -31.27 -1.04 1.10
N LYS A 41 -31.07 -0.25 0.04
CA LYS A 41 -31.80 -0.38 -1.23
C LYS A 41 -31.07 -1.41 -2.10
N THR A 42 -31.59 -2.63 -2.17
CA THR A 42 -31.12 -3.64 -3.14
C THR A 42 -31.71 -3.32 -4.51
N ILE A 43 -30.88 -2.88 -5.44
CA ILE A 43 -31.27 -2.72 -6.85
C ILE A 43 -31.00 -4.06 -7.53
N ARG A 44 -32.06 -4.73 -7.98
CA ARG A 44 -31.99 -5.95 -8.80
C ARG A 44 -31.87 -5.52 -10.26
N THR A 45 -30.69 -5.67 -10.85
CA THR A 45 -30.50 -5.53 -12.31
C THR A 45 -30.84 -6.87 -12.95
N SER A 46 -31.89 -6.92 -13.77
CA SER A 46 -32.20 -8.10 -14.59
C SER A 46 -31.55 -7.97 -15.96
N TYR A 47 -30.79 -8.98 -16.36
CA TYR A 47 -30.34 -9.14 -17.74
C TYR A 47 -31.29 -10.12 -18.44
N LYS A 48 -31.85 -9.71 -19.58
CA LYS A 48 -32.53 -10.63 -20.50
C LYS A 48 -31.47 -11.40 -21.26
N ILE A 49 -31.36 -12.70 -20.99
CA ILE A 49 -30.59 -13.63 -21.81
C ILE A 49 -31.37 -13.82 -23.11
N GLN A 50 -30.78 -13.45 -24.24
CA GLN A 50 -31.31 -13.85 -25.55
C GLN A 50 -30.89 -15.30 -25.81
N GLU A 51 -31.86 -16.19 -25.88
CA GLU A 51 -31.66 -17.55 -26.36
C GLU A 51 -31.26 -17.52 -27.84
N THR A 52 -30.00 -17.80 -28.14
CA THR A 52 -29.59 -18.18 -29.49
C THR A 52 -29.46 -19.70 -29.54
N SER A 53 -30.37 -20.31 -30.29
CA SER A 53 -30.42 -21.74 -30.56
C SER A 53 -29.15 -22.20 -31.27
N SER A 54 -28.36 -23.05 -30.63
CA SER A 54 -27.35 -23.88 -31.30
C SER A 54 -27.46 -25.29 -30.76
N SER A 55 -28.42 -26.03 -31.31
CA SER A 55 -28.49 -27.49 -31.17
C SER A 55 -27.33 -28.09 -31.96
N THR A 56 -26.33 -28.60 -31.26
CA THR A 56 -25.42 -29.61 -31.83
C THR A 56 -25.36 -30.78 -30.86
N LYS A 57 -26.22 -31.79 -31.11
CA LYS A 57 -26.12 -33.09 -30.45
C LYS A 57 -24.88 -33.80 -31.00
N THR A 58 -23.82 -33.88 -30.20
CA THR A 58 -22.72 -34.81 -30.45
C THR A 58 -23.05 -36.12 -29.75
N THR A 59 -23.43 -37.12 -30.55
CA THR A 59 -23.60 -38.50 -30.09
C THR A 59 -22.23 -39.14 -29.96
N THR A 60 -21.66 -39.11 -28.75
CA THR A 60 -20.48 -39.92 -28.44
C THR A 60 -20.96 -41.26 -27.89
N MET A 61 -20.74 -42.33 -28.66
CA MET A 61 -21.02 -43.70 -28.25
C MET A 61 -19.99 -44.16 -27.21
N THR A 62 -20.31 -44.00 -25.93
CA THR A 62 -19.65 -44.72 -24.84
C THR A 62 -20.74 -45.36 -23.99
N THR A 63 -20.65 -46.68 -23.83
CA THR A 63 -21.55 -47.53 -23.06
C THR A 63 -21.92 -46.86 -21.73
N ALA A 64 -23.18 -46.46 -21.58
CA ALA A 64 -23.67 -45.77 -20.38
C ALA A 64 -23.41 -46.66 -19.16
N ALA A 65 -22.55 -46.20 -18.25
CA ALA A 65 -22.47 -46.77 -16.92
C ALA A 65 -23.87 -46.69 -16.32
N LYS A 66 -24.42 -47.79 -15.79
CA LYS A 66 -25.72 -47.74 -15.11
C LYS A 66 -25.46 -47.56 -13.62
N LEU A 67 -25.89 -46.45 -13.06
CA LEU A 67 -25.82 -46.22 -11.61
C LEU A 67 -27.16 -46.65 -11.01
N TYR A 68 -27.14 -47.59 -10.06
CA TYR A 68 -28.35 -48.19 -9.48
C TYR A 68 -29.38 -48.71 -10.50
N GLY A 69 -28.90 -49.21 -11.64
CA GLY A 69 -29.76 -49.83 -12.66
C GLY A 69 -30.50 -48.87 -13.58
N LYS A 70 -30.28 -47.55 -13.45
CA LYS A 70 -30.80 -46.50 -14.34
C LYS A 70 -29.68 -45.89 -15.19
N ASP A 71 -30.03 -45.39 -16.37
CA ASP A 71 -29.09 -44.70 -17.26
C ASP A 71 -28.79 -43.30 -16.73
N LEU A 72 -27.53 -42.85 -16.81
CA LEU A 72 -27.07 -41.55 -16.24
C LEU A 72 -27.91 -40.35 -16.68
N SER A 73 -28.43 -40.38 -17.91
CA SER A 73 -29.28 -39.31 -18.46
C SER A 73 -30.59 -39.11 -17.69
N GLU A 74 -31.07 -40.12 -16.95
CA GLU A 74 -32.26 -39.95 -16.10
C GLU A 74 -31.97 -39.17 -14.82
N TYR A 75 -30.70 -39.01 -14.43
CA TYR A 75 -30.27 -38.23 -13.27
C TYR A 75 -29.92 -36.77 -13.62
N ASP A 76 -29.62 -36.48 -14.89
CA ASP A 76 -29.32 -35.11 -15.37
C ASP A 76 -30.52 -34.15 -15.22
N ASP A 77 -31.74 -34.68 -15.26
CA ASP A 77 -32.99 -33.90 -15.19
C ASP A 77 -33.62 -33.87 -13.78
N ILE A 78 -32.96 -34.40 -12.76
CA ILE A 78 -33.50 -34.38 -11.39
C ILE A 78 -33.16 -33.05 -10.73
N ASP A 79 -34.19 -32.34 -10.26
CA ASP A 79 -34.03 -31.07 -9.57
C ASP A 79 -33.33 -31.28 -8.22
N VAL A 80 -32.08 -30.84 -8.15
CA VAL A 80 -31.21 -30.95 -6.97
C VAL A 80 -31.82 -30.22 -5.78
N ASP A 81 -32.53 -29.11 -6.01
CA ASP A 81 -33.17 -28.35 -4.94
C ASP A 81 -34.35 -29.12 -4.32
N GLN A 82 -35.03 -29.95 -5.11
CA GLN A 82 -36.11 -30.82 -4.62
C GLN A 82 -35.57 -31.96 -3.76
N LEU A 83 -34.45 -32.58 -4.15
CA LEU A 83 -33.77 -33.61 -3.35
C LEU A 83 -33.23 -33.05 -2.03
N LEU A 84 -32.66 -31.84 -2.06
CA LEU A 84 -32.18 -31.16 -0.86
C LEU A 84 -33.31 -30.77 0.10
N ALA A 85 -34.51 -30.49 -0.41
CA ALA A 85 -35.68 -30.17 0.40
C ALA A 85 -36.30 -31.41 1.10
N GLU A 86 -36.10 -32.61 0.55
CA GLU A 86 -36.55 -33.87 1.16
C GLU A 86 -35.60 -34.38 2.26
N LEU A 87 -34.36 -33.92 2.27
CA LEU A 87 -33.36 -34.30 3.27
C LEU A 87 -33.61 -33.58 4.61
N THR A 88 -33.44 -34.32 5.70
CA THR A 88 -33.53 -33.73 7.04
C THR A 88 -32.32 -32.82 7.31
N PRO A 89 -32.45 -31.81 8.19
CA PRO A 89 -31.33 -30.92 8.53
C PRO A 89 -30.11 -31.64 9.12
N GLU A 90 -30.30 -32.84 9.69
CA GLU A 90 -29.20 -33.69 10.17
C GLU A 90 -28.47 -34.38 9.02
N GLU A 91 -29.20 -34.89 8.02
CA GLU A 91 -28.61 -35.52 6.83
C GLU A 91 -27.90 -34.49 5.94
N LEU A 92 -28.45 -33.28 5.82
CA LEU A 92 -27.78 -32.16 5.13
C LEU A 92 -26.45 -31.79 5.79
N ASN A 93 -26.37 -31.83 7.13
CA ASN A 93 -25.13 -31.56 7.86
C ASN A 93 -24.11 -32.71 7.70
N ILE A 94 -24.57 -33.96 7.65
CA ILE A 94 -23.72 -35.12 7.36
C ILE A 94 -23.14 -35.01 5.94
N LEU A 95 -23.97 -34.67 4.95
CA LEU A 95 -23.54 -34.49 3.57
C LEU A 95 -22.51 -33.36 3.42
N ALA A 96 -22.70 -32.24 4.14
CA ALA A 96 -21.75 -31.14 4.19
C ALA A 96 -20.40 -31.50 4.83
N LYS A 97 -20.36 -32.55 5.68
CA LYS A 97 -19.12 -33.05 6.30
C LYS A 97 -18.35 -34.05 5.45
N GLU A 98 -18.97 -34.60 4.40
CA GLU A 98 -18.34 -35.54 3.46
C GLU A 98 -17.67 -34.84 2.26
N VAL A 99 -17.51 -33.51 2.32
CA VAL A 99 -16.77 -32.75 1.30
C VAL A 99 -15.27 -33.04 1.41
N ASP A 100 -14.64 -33.30 0.27
CA ASP A 100 -13.21 -33.60 0.18
C ASP A 100 -12.38 -32.41 0.72
N PRO A 101 -11.55 -32.60 1.76
CA PRO A 101 -10.71 -31.53 2.31
C PRO A 101 -9.70 -30.96 1.30
N ASP A 102 -9.39 -31.69 0.21
CA ASP A 102 -8.45 -31.28 -0.82
C ASP A 102 -9.11 -30.60 -2.05
N ASP A 103 -10.44 -30.40 -2.04
CA ASP A 103 -11.15 -29.75 -3.15
C ASP A 103 -10.72 -28.28 -3.31
N SER A 104 -9.97 -28.01 -4.38
CA SER A 104 -9.41 -26.70 -4.70
C SER A 104 -10.45 -25.64 -5.06
N PHE A 105 -11.68 -26.04 -5.45
CA PHE A 105 -12.75 -25.12 -5.83
C PHE A 105 -13.58 -24.61 -4.65
N MET A 106 -13.46 -25.26 -3.49
CA MET A 106 -14.11 -24.81 -2.26
C MET A 106 -13.21 -23.84 -1.47
N PRO A 107 -13.76 -22.76 -0.86
CA PRO A 107 -12.99 -21.90 0.04
C PRO A 107 -12.38 -22.70 1.21
N PRO A 108 -11.14 -22.41 1.67
CA PRO A 108 -10.50 -23.15 2.76
C PRO A 108 -11.32 -23.24 4.05
N SER A 109 -12.18 -22.24 4.32
CA SER A 109 -13.09 -22.25 5.48
C SER A 109 -14.19 -23.31 5.39
N GLN A 110 -14.58 -23.71 4.18
CA GLN A 110 -15.64 -24.70 3.92
C GLN A 110 -15.08 -26.12 3.73
N ARG A 111 -13.76 -26.28 3.64
CA ARG A 111 -13.06 -27.58 3.65
C ARG A 111 -12.87 -28.14 5.06
N CYS A 112 -13.04 -27.30 6.09
CA CYS A 112 -12.88 -27.67 7.49
C CYS A 112 -14.18 -28.22 8.06
N SER A 113 -14.19 -29.49 8.45
CA SER A 113 -15.35 -30.16 9.08
C SER A 113 -15.56 -29.81 10.56
N TYR A 114 -14.71 -28.96 11.14
CA TYR A 114 -14.76 -28.61 12.56
C TYR A 114 -15.70 -27.42 12.83
N GLU A 115 -16.82 -27.70 13.49
CA GLU A 115 -17.76 -26.70 13.99
C GLU A 115 -17.69 -26.64 15.53
N CYS A 116 -17.31 -25.49 16.10
CA CYS A 116 -17.23 -25.32 17.54
C CYS A 116 -18.59 -24.90 18.11
N ASN A 117 -19.30 -25.83 18.76
CA ASN A 117 -20.60 -25.56 19.40
C ASN A 117 -20.49 -24.87 20.77
N LYS A 118 -19.29 -24.49 21.20
CA LYS A 118 -19.07 -23.86 22.52
C LYS A 118 -19.36 -22.37 22.43
N SER A 119 -20.14 -21.84 23.37
CA SER A 119 -20.38 -20.41 23.48
C SER A 119 -19.06 -19.67 23.78
N PRO A 120 -18.87 -18.44 23.24
CA PRO A 120 -17.66 -17.67 23.46
C PRO A 120 -17.37 -17.48 24.95
N THR A 121 -16.24 -17.99 25.43
CA THR A 121 -15.92 -18.04 26.86
C THR A 121 -15.30 -16.72 27.38
N GLY A 122 -15.59 -15.60 26.72
CA GLY A 122 -15.02 -14.28 27.03
C GLY A 122 -13.63 -14.02 26.42
N PRO A 123 -12.99 -12.89 26.73
CA PRO A 123 -11.69 -12.50 26.17
C PRO A 123 -10.55 -13.46 26.60
N LEU A 124 -9.64 -13.73 25.67
CA LEU A 124 -8.55 -14.70 25.82
C LEU A 124 -7.57 -14.33 26.94
N ASN A 125 -7.61 -15.06 28.05
CA ASN A 125 -6.64 -14.93 29.14
C ASN A 125 -5.43 -15.87 28.93
N ARG A 126 -4.42 -15.38 28.19
CA ARG A 126 -3.20 -16.15 27.84
C ARG A 126 -2.52 -16.85 29.03
N LYS A 127 -2.43 -16.20 30.21
CA LYS A 127 -1.79 -16.78 31.40
C LYS A 127 -2.49 -18.05 31.88
N LYS A 128 -3.83 -18.01 31.97
CA LYS A 128 -4.66 -19.16 32.39
C LYS A 128 -4.60 -20.31 31.38
N LEU A 129 -4.55 -19.99 30.09
CA LEU A 129 -4.42 -21.01 29.05
C LEU A 129 -3.08 -21.76 29.16
N ILE A 130 -1.97 -21.04 29.34
CA ILE A 130 -0.64 -21.65 29.48
C ILE A 130 -0.60 -22.54 30.73
N GLU A 131 -1.15 -22.07 31.85
CA GLU A 131 -1.20 -22.84 33.10
C GLU A 131 -2.06 -24.10 32.96
N HIS A 132 -3.20 -24.01 32.25
CA HIS A 132 -4.05 -25.16 31.95
C HIS A 132 -3.35 -26.19 31.06
N ILE A 133 -2.68 -25.74 30.00
CA ILE A 133 -1.92 -26.62 29.09
C ILE A 133 -0.79 -27.32 29.85
N ASN A 134 -0.03 -26.59 30.67
CA ASN A 134 1.06 -27.16 31.46
C ASN A 134 0.54 -28.19 32.48
N LYS A 135 -0.59 -27.90 33.13
CA LYS A 135 -1.24 -28.84 34.03
C LYS A 135 -1.71 -30.09 33.30
N GLN A 136 -2.34 -29.93 32.14
CA GLN A 136 -2.83 -31.05 31.34
C GLN A 136 -1.68 -31.92 30.80
N ALA A 137 -0.55 -31.31 30.43
CA ALA A 137 0.66 -32.03 30.01
C ALA A 137 1.31 -32.83 31.16
N LEU A 138 1.27 -32.31 32.40
CA LEU A 138 1.77 -33.02 33.58
C LEU A 138 0.84 -34.15 34.04
N GLU A 139 -0.47 -33.98 33.89
CA GLU A 139 -1.49 -34.94 34.35
C GLU A 139 -1.79 -36.04 33.33
N THR A 140 -1.55 -35.80 32.03
CA THR A 140 -1.79 -36.81 30.99
C THR A 140 -0.63 -37.81 31.01
N PRO A 141 -0.86 -39.09 31.35
CA PRO A 141 0.21 -40.07 31.35
C PRO A 141 0.69 -40.35 29.92
N ASP A 142 2.00 -40.53 29.76
CA ASP A 142 2.59 -40.93 28.48
C ASP A 142 1.98 -42.25 28.01
N ILE A 143 1.46 -42.22 26.77
CA ILE A 143 0.92 -43.43 26.13
C ILE A 143 2.10 -44.37 25.89
N PRO A 144 2.08 -45.61 26.41
CA PRO A 144 3.18 -46.54 26.22
C PRO A 144 3.35 -46.84 24.72
N GLU A 145 4.54 -46.55 24.18
CA GLU A 145 4.89 -46.93 22.82
C GLU A 145 4.88 -48.46 22.70
N LEU A 146 3.83 -49.01 22.08
CA LEU A 146 3.71 -50.44 21.81
C LEU A 146 4.88 -50.97 20.96
N LYS A 147 5.55 -50.08 20.20
CA LYS A 147 6.75 -50.37 19.40
C LYS A 147 7.69 -49.16 19.42
N PRO A 148 8.85 -49.24 20.12
CA PRO A 148 9.80 -48.14 20.16
C PRO A 148 10.38 -47.82 18.78
N PHE A 149 10.55 -46.53 18.50
CA PHE A 149 11.14 -46.03 17.24
C PHE A 149 12.59 -46.49 17.09
N VAL A 150 12.91 -47.08 15.94
CA VAL A 150 14.28 -47.44 15.56
C VAL A 150 14.70 -46.53 14.39
N PRO A 151 15.72 -45.68 14.56
CA PRO A 151 16.21 -44.81 13.49
C PRO A 151 16.51 -45.61 12.22
N GLY A 152 15.96 -45.18 11.08
CA GLY A 152 16.19 -45.80 9.77
C GLY A 152 15.25 -46.94 9.38
N VAL A 153 14.32 -47.36 10.24
CA VAL A 153 13.33 -48.40 9.90
C VAL A 153 11.97 -47.76 9.59
N ILE A 154 11.65 -47.59 8.31
CA ILE A 154 10.31 -47.19 7.86
C ILE A 154 9.38 -48.40 8.04
N ARG A 155 8.58 -48.42 9.10
CA ARG A 155 7.57 -49.46 9.35
C ARG A 155 6.21 -48.96 8.85
N GLY A 156 5.82 -49.38 7.66
CA GLY A 156 4.55 -49.03 7.00
C GLY A 156 4.66 -49.20 5.49
N LYS A 157 3.53 -49.18 4.76
CA LYS A 157 3.58 -49.05 3.30
C LYS A 157 4.19 -47.68 3.00
N LYS A 158 5.25 -47.63 2.18
CA LYS A 158 5.79 -46.36 1.68
C LYS A 158 4.63 -45.64 1.00
N TRP A 159 4.27 -44.46 1.50
CA TRP A 159 3.23 -43.65 0.88
C TRP A 159 3.63 -43.40 -0.57
N VAL A 160 2.76 -43.82 -1.49
CA VAL A 160 2.90 -43.54 -2.91
C VAL A 160 1.91 -42.42 -3.19
N PRO A 161 2.36 -41.26 -3.70
CA PRO A 161 1.44 -40.22 -4.11
C PRO A 161 0.41 -40.81 -5.09
N PRO A 162 -0.88 -40.47 -4.96
CA PRO A 162 -1.85 -40.78 -6.00
C PRO A 162 -1.32 -40.27 -7.35
N PRO A 163 -1.55 -40.99 -8.47
CA PRO A 163 -1.26 -40.47 -9.79
C PRO A 163 -1.96 -39.13 -9.93
N GLN A 164 -1.20 -38.04 -10.09
CA GLN A 164 -1.79 -36.79 -10.52
C GLN A 164 -2.30 -37.05 -11.95
N ASP A 165 -3.58 -36.82 -12.21
CA ASP A 165 -4.07 -36.73 -13.58
C ASP A 165 -3.10 -35.82 -14.33
N ASN A 166 -2.46 -36.36 -15.37
CA ASN A 166 -1.43 -35.66 -16.12
C ASN A 166 -2.05 -34.41 -16.75
N THR A 167 -1.95 -33.28 -16.07
CA THR A 167 -2.15 -31.95 -16.66
C THR A 167 -1.32 -31.80 -17.93
N LYS A 168 -0.15 -32.45 -17.98
CA LYS A 168 0.71 -32.55 -19.17
C LYS A 168 0.07 -33.23 -20.40
N GLU A 169 -0.83 -34.20 -20.21
CA GLU A 169 -1.53 -34.85 -21.34
C GLU A 169 -2.69 -33.98 -21.82
N LYS A 170 -3.38 -33.25 -20.93
CA LYS A 170 -4.39 -32.25 -21.32
C LYS A 170 -3.77 -31.02 -22.01
N GLU A 171 -2.61 -30.55 -21.54
CA GLU A 171 -1.87 -29.44 -22.16
C GLU A 171 -1.31 -29.80 -23.54
N ALA A 172 -1.00 -31.07 -23.79
CA ALA A 172 -0.54 -31.54 -25.10
C ALA A 172 -1.66 -31.55 -26.16
N ASP A 173 -2.90 -31.86 -25.76
CA ASP A 173 -4.07 -31.82 -26.63
C ASP A 173 -4.58 -30.39 -26.90
N GLU A 174 -4.26 -29.43 -26.02
CA GLU A 174 -4.52 -27.99 -26.18
C GLU A 174 -3.40 -27.24 -26.93
N GLN A 175 -2.57 -27.95 -27.72
CA GLN A 175 -1.70 -27.28 -28.69
C GLN A 175 -2.56 -26.56 -29.74
N ILE A 176 -2.76 -25.27 -29.53
CA ILE A 176 -3.25 -24.34 -30.54
C ILE A 176 -2.21 -24.35 -31.66
N ALA A 177 -2.43 -25.15 -32.71
CA ALA A 177 -1.62 -25.10 -33.92
C ALA A 177 -1.87 -23.75 -34.60
N ILE A 178 -1.03 -22.77 -34.30
CA ILE A 178 -1.01 -21.49 -34.99
C ILE A 178 -0.30 -21.76 -36.33
N ASP A 179 -1.05 -21.82 -37.42
CA ASP A 179 -0.52 -21.95 -38.79
C ASP A 179 0.26 -20.68 -39.18
N LEU A 180 1.54 -20.67 -38.82
CA LEU A 180 2.52 -19.65 -39.17
C LEU A 180 3.25 -20.15 -40.42
N GLY A 181 2.58 -20.10 -41.58
CA GLY A 181 3.00 -20.76 -42.81
C GLY A 181 4.52 -20.88 -43.05
N ASP A 182 4.92 -22.00 -43.67
CA ASP A 182 6.26 -22.62 -43.79
C ASP A 182 7.51 -21.71 -43.71
N GLU A 183 7.47 -20.50 -44.27
CA GLU A 183 8.57 -19.54 -44.25
C GLU A 183 8.88 -19.00 -42.84
N TYR A 184 7.85 -18.73 -42.01
CA TYR A 184 8.03 -18.19 -40.66
C TYR A 184 8.42 -19.27 -39.65
N GLU A 185 7.86 -20.48 -39.78
CA GLU A 185 8.30 -21.64 -39.01
C GLU A 185 9.77 -21.99 -39.28
N GLN A 186 10.20 -21.93 -40.54
CA GLN A 186 11.60 -22.15 -40.90
C GLN A 186 12.52 -21.03 -40.36
N ALA A 187 12.06 -19.77 -40.37
CA ALA A 187 12.83 -18.66 -39.81
C ALA A 187 12.96 -18.73 -38.28
N LEU A 188 11.89 -19.07 -37.55
CA LEU A 188 11.90 -19.20 -36.10
C LEU A 188 12.71 -20.41 -35.62
N SER A 189 12.68 -21.52 -36.37
CA SER A 189 13.46 -22.72 -36.05
C SER A 189 14.96 -22.58 -36.36
N ALA A 190 15.33 -21.71 -37.31
CA ALA A 190 16.72 -21.42 -37.65
C ALA A 190 17.35 -20.30 -36.81
N ALA A 191 16.55 -19.45 -36.15
CA ALA A 191 17.01 -18.34 -35.35
C ALA A 191 17.73 -18.80 -34.07
N THR A 192 18.79 -18.08 -33.69
CA THR A 192 19.48 -18.32 -32.42
C THR A 192 18.63 -17.80 -31.25
N GLN A 193 18.85 -18.37 -30.07
CA GLN A 193 18.13 -17.97 -28.86
C GLN A 193 18.26 -16.46 -28.56
N GLU A 194 19.43 -15.88 -28.89
CA GLU A 194 19.69 -14.46 -28.67
C GLU A 194 18.81 -13.58 -29.56
N GLU A 195 18.73 -13.92 -30.85
CA GLU A 195 17.88 -13.23 -31.83
C GLU A 195 16.39 -13.33 -31.49
N ILE A 196 15.94 -14.48 -30.98
CA ILE A 196 14.54 -14.67 -30.54
C ILE A 196 14.23 -13.78 -29.33
N ILE A 197 15.15 -13.68 -28.39
CA ILE A 197 15.01 -12.83 -27.19
C ILE A 197 15.02 -11.34 -27.57
N ASP A 198 15.83 -10.93 -28.54
CA ASP A 198 15.83 -9.56 -29.05
C ASP A 198 14.56 -9.21 -29.83
N LEU A 199 14.07 -10.15 -30.64
CA LEU A 199 12.79 -10.01 -31.33
C LEU A 199 11.62 -9.92 -30.34
N ALA A 200 11.66 -10.70 -29.26
CA ALA A 200 10.67 -10.63 -28.18
C ALA A 200 10.70 -9.27 -27.48
N ALA A 201 11.88 -8.67 -27.27
CA ALA A 201 12.02 -7.34 -26.70
C ALA A 201 11.44 -6.25 -27.63
N ILE A 202 11.71 -6.33 -28.95
CA ILE A 202 11.16 -5.41 -29.94
C ILE A 202 9.62 -5.51 -30.03
N LEU A 203 9.08 -6.73 -29.96
CA LEU A 203 7.65 -7.00 -29.96
C LEU A 203 6.95 -6.67 -28.62
N GLY A 204 7.71 -6.35 -27.58
CA GLY A 204 7.17 -5.96 -26.28
C GLY A 204 6.75 -7.13 -25.39
N PHE A 205 7.26 -8.34 -25.62
CA PHE A 205 7.02 -9.53 -24.79
C PHE A 205 7.83 -9.51 -23.49
N HIS A 206 7.74 -8.43 -22.71
CA HIS A 206 8.50 -8.24 -21.48
C HIS A 206 8.13 -9.24 -20.37
N SER A 207 6.91 -9.79 -20.38
CA SER A 207 6.43 -10.74 -19.35
C SER A 207 7.07 -12.13 -19.44
N MET A 208 7.70 -12.45 -20.56
CA MET A 208 8.30 -13.76 -20.81
C MET A 208 9.83 -13.75 -20.70
N MET A 209 10.41 -12.60 -20.32
CA MET A 209 11.85 -12.34 -20.33
C MET A 209 12.29 -11.83 -18.96
N ASN A 210 13.51 -12.18 -18.54
CA ASN A 210 14.05 -11.67 -17.28
C ASN A 210 14.47 -10.20 -17.41
N GLN A 211 14.46 -9.43 -16.32
CA GLN A 211 14.77 -7.99 -16.35
C GLN A 211 16.17 -7.69 -16.90
N ASP A 212 17.14 -8.56 -16.61
CA ASP A 212 18.51 -8.44 -17.13
C ASP A 212 18.59 -8.74 -18.63
N GLN A 213 17.82 -9.72 -19.13
CA GLN A 213 17.76 -10.02 -20.56
C GLN A 213 17.08 -8.86 -21.32
N TYR A 214 15.95 -8.36 -20.80
CA TYR A 214 15.22 -7.21 -21.36
C TYR A 214 16.11 -5.98 -21.49
N HIS A 215 16.84 -5.66 -20.42
CA HIS A 215 17.74 -4.52 -20.40
C HIS A 215 18.97 -4.72 -21.31
N ALA A 216 19.52 -5.94 -21.38
CA ALA A 216 20.63 -6.26 -22.28
C ALA A 216 20.25 -6.11 -23.75
N SER A 217 19.02 -6.48 -24.12
CA SER A 217 18.49 -6.31 -25.47
C SER A 217 18.28 -4.83 -25.83
N LEU A 218 17.68 -4.05 -24.92
CA LEU A 218 17.52 -2.59 -25.08
C LEU A 218 18.87 -1.86 -25.25
N LEU A 219 19.90 -2.30 -24.54
CA LEU A 219 21.23 -1.68 -24.55
C LEU A 219 22.16 -2.28 -25.62
N ASN A 220 21.71 -3.28 -26.38
CA ASN A 220 22.53 -4.04 -27.34
C ASN A 220 23.87 -4.52 -26.73
N SER A 221 23.84 -4.94 -25.46
CA SER A 221 25.05 -5.27 -24.69
C SER A 221 25.46 -6.75 -24.79
N GLY A 222 24.78 -7.54 -25.62
CA GLY A 222 24.91 -8.99 -25.69
C GLY A 222 24.23 -9.68 -24.49
N GLN A 223 23.72 -10.90 -24.71
CA GLN A 223 23.00 -11.62 -23.67
C GLN A 223 23.94 -12.32 -22.68
N PRO A 224 23.59 -12.33 -21.38
CA PRO A 224 24.40 -13.02 -20.38
C PRO A 224 24.40 -14.54 -20.61
N VAL A 225 25.61 -15.12 -20.74
CA VAL A 225 25.83 -16.54 -21.02
C VAL A 225 25.22 -17.42 -19.91
N GLY A 226 24.38 -18.39 -20.30
CA GLY A 226 23.70 -19.31 -19.37
C GLY A 226 22.36 -18.82 -18.83
N LEU A 227 21.90 -17.65 -19.27
CA LEU A 227 20.56 -17.12 -19.00
C LEU A 227 19.73 -17.24 -20.28
N GLY A 228 19.32 -18.46 -20.62
CA GLY A 228 18.42 -18.72 -21.74
C GLY A 228 16.96 -18.83 -21.33
N TRP A 229 16.09 -19.20 -22.28
CA TRP A 229 14.67 -19.52 -21.99
C TRP A 229 14.54 -20.68 -20.98
N ASP A 230 15.51 -21.59 -20.98
CA ASP A 230 15.64 -22.71 -20.04
C ASP A 230 16.58 -22.38 -18.85
N GLY A 231 17.02 -21.12 -18.75
CA GLY A 231 17.94 -20.67 -17.70
C GLY A 231 17.23 -20.48 -16.37
N VAL A 232 17.81 -20.99 -15.28
CA VAL A 232 17.30 -20.72 -13.93
C VAL A 232 17.53 -19.25 -13.57
N THR A 233 16.45 -18.47 -13.51
CA THR A 233 16.48 -17.08 -13.04
C THR A 233 16.96 -17.03 -11.60
N LYS A 234 18.08 -16.34 -11.36
CA LYS A 234 18.60 -16.06 -10.02
C LYS A 234 18.08 -14.70 -9.54
N ALA A 235 17.86 -14.57 -8.24
CA ALA A 235 17.60 -13.27 -7.63
C ALA A 235 18.78 -12.33 -7.89
N SER A 236 18.48 -11.09 -8.27
CA SER A 236 19.47 -10.04 -8.48
C SER A 236 20.23 -9.77 -7.19
N GLN A 237 21.57 -9.86 -7.23
CA GLN A 237 22.39 -9.54 -6.07
C GLN A 237 22.34 -8.03 -5.82
N PRO A 238 22.03 -7.58 -4.59
CA PRO A 238 22.05 -6.15 -4.28
C PRO A 238 23.46 -5.60 -4.47
N LYS A 239 23.58 -4.56 -5.30
CA LYS A 239 24.85 -3.85 -5.51
C LYS A 239 25.24 -3.20 -4.19
N VAL A 240 26.38 -3.61 -3.63
CA VAL A 240 26.95 -2.95 -2.44
C VAL A 240 27.65 -1.68 -2.91
N TYR A 241 27.07 -0.53 -2.59
CA TYR A 241 27.71 0.75 -2.83
C TYR A 241 28.64 1.08 -1.66
N PRO A 242 29.88 1.54 -1.90
CA PRO A 242 30.74 2.03 -0.83
C PRO A 242 30.09 3.26 -0.18
N MET A 243 30.31 3.45 1.12
CA MET A 243 29.87 4.68 1.79
C MET A 243 30.66 5.86 1.22
N GLU A 244 29.95 6.90 0.81
CA GLU A 244 30.57 8.16 0.38
C GLU A 244 31.40 8.77 1.53
N PRO A 245 32.49 9.49 1.21
CA PRO A 245 33.27 10.18 2.23
C PRO A 245 32.39 11.19 2.99
N PRO A 246 32.65 11.42 4.29
CA PRO A 246 31.97 12.46 5.05
C PRO A 246 32.19 13.85 4.44
N ASN A 247 31.20 14.73 4.57
CA ASN A 247 31.32 16.14 4.19
C ASN A 247 32.37 16.83 5.08
N ASP A 248 33.41 17.40 4.47
CA ASP A 248 34.56 18.04 5.11
C ASP A 248 34.47 19.57 5.12
N THR A 249 33.32 20.14 4.75
CA THR A 249 33.07 21.59 4.77
C THR A 249 33.30 22.17 6.17
N ASP A 250 34.15 23.20 6.25
CA ASP A 250 34.42 23.92 7.50
C ASP A 250 33.26 24.86 7.86
N VAL A 251 32.56 24.51 8.93
CA VAL A 251 31.39 25.24 9.44
C VAL A 251 31.77 26.65 9.90
N ASP A 252 32.92 26.85 10.55
CA ASP A 252 33.30 28.16 11.10
C ASP A 252 33.77 29.11 9.99
N ALA A 253 34.51 28.58 9.00
CA ALA A 253 34.92 29.35 7.84
C ALA A 253 33.72 29.79 6.99
N THR A 254 32.76 28.89 6.75
CA THR A 254 31.57 29.20 5.94
C THR A 254 30.62 30.18 6.64
N ILE A 255 30.44 30.11 7.96
CA ILE A 255 29.70 31.14 8.72
C ILE A 255 30.33 32.52 8.50
N LYS A 256 31.66 32.60 8.57
CA LYS A 256 32.37 33.86 8.36
C LYS A 256 32.18 34.38 6.95
N GLN A 257 32.29 33.52 5.93
CA GLN A 257 32.06 33.90 4.53
C GLN A 257 30.64 34.42 4.29
N VAL A 258 29.62 33.76 4.85
CA VAL A 258 28.24 34.23 4.74
C VAL A 258 28.06 35.60 5.41
N ARG A 259 28.67 35.80 6.58
CA ARG A 259 28.62 37.08 7.32
C ARG A 259 29.37 38.21 6.63
N ASP A 260 30.50 37.91 6.00
CA ASP A 260 31.33 38.88 5.28
C ASP A 260 30.82 39.16 3.85
N ASP A 261 29.68 38.55 3.45
CA ASP A 261 29.06 38.63 2.13
C ASP A 261 30.04 38.30 0.97
N ASP A 262 30.70 37.15 1.10
CA ASP A 262 31.67 36.70 0.10
C ASP A 262 30.98 36.33 -1.23
N SER A 263 31.27 37.08 -2.29
CA SER A 263 30.76 36.85 -3.65
C SER A 263 31.12 35.49 -4.27
N SER A 264 32.12 34.79 -3.72
CA SER A 264 32.50 33.46 -4.19
C SER A 264 31.61 32.34 -3.67
N LEU A 265 30.83 32.59 -2.60
CA LEU A 265 29.99 31.60 -1.94
C LEU A 265 28.54 31.69 -2.44
N THR A 266 28.26 31.03 -3.57
CA THR A 266 26.89 30.92 -4.13
C THR A 266 26.12 29.73 -3.55
N ASP A 267 26.83 28.65 -3.25
CA ASP A 267 26.27 27.38 -2.82
C ASP A 267 26.90 26.93 -1.49
N LEU A 268 26.07 26.81 -0.45
CA LEU A 268 26.49 26.34 0.86
C LEU A 268 25.85 24.98 1.19
N ASN A 269 26.70 23.99 1.44
CA ASN A 269 26.28 22.62 1.71
C ASN A 269 26.83 22.11 3.05
N TRP A 270 25.95 21.99 4.05
CA TRP A 270 26.27 21.37 5.34
C TRP A 270 25.68 19.96 5.49
N ASN A 271 25.30 19.31 4.40
CA ASN A 271 24.63 18.02 4.44
C ASN A 271 25.47 16.98 5.20
N ASN A 272 24.81 16.22 6.06
CA ASN A 272 25.38 15.11 6.85
C ASN A 272 26.53 15.51 7.81
N ILE A 273 26.77 16.80 8.03
CA ILE A 273 27.70 17.25 9.06
C ILE A 273 27.03 17.07 10.42
N LYS A 274 27.64 16.22 11.25
CA LYS A 274 27.11 15.88 12.59
C LYS A 274 27.64 16.85 13.64
N ASN A 275 26.88 17.01 14.72
CA ASN A 275 27.26 17.75 15.93
C ASN A 275 27.52 19.26 15.72
N ILE A 276 26.79 19.90 14.80
CA ILE A 276 26.75 21.36 14.71
C ILE A 276 26.00 21.90 15.95
N SER A 277 26.57 22.89 16.65
CA SER A 277 25.90 23.51 17.79
C SER A 277 24.80 24.47 17.33
N ASP A 278 23.74 24.61 18.13
CA ASP A 278 22.66 25.58 17.88
C ASP A 278 23.18 27.00 17.67
N GLU A 279 24.26 27.38 18.35
CA GLU A 279 24.91 28.69 18.21
C GLU A 279 25.45 28.92 16.80
N LYS A 280 26.04 27.90 16.18
CA LYS A 280 26.56 27.97 14.81
C LYS A 280 25.43 28.15 13.79
N PHE A 281 24.29 27.48 13.98
CA PHE A 281 23.10 27.72 13.17
C PHE A 281 22.58 29.15 13.31
N ILE A 282 22.52 29.67 14.54
CA ILE A 282 22.08 31.05 14.78
C ILE A 282 23.01 32.04 14.08
N GLN A 283 24.33 31.87 14.20
CA GLN A 283 25.30 32.75 13.52
C GLN A 283 25.17 32.68 12.00
N LEU A 284 24.96 31.48 11.43
CA LEU A 284 24.72 31.33 10.00
C LEU A 284 23.46 32.09 9.57
N PHE A 285 22.35 31.92 10.29
CA PHE A 285 21.07 32.54 9.93
C PHE A 285 21.08 34.06 10.14
N GLU A 286 21.79 34.57 11.14
CA GLU A 286 22.02 36.02 11.31
C GLU A 286 22.84 36.60 10.15
N GLY A 287 23.88 35.88 9.69
CA GLY A 287 24.63 36.28 8.49
C GLY A 287 23.77 36.24 7.23
N LEU A 288 22.91 35.24 7.10
CA LEU A 288 22.01 35.05 5.95
C LEU A 288 21.04 36.22 5.78
N GLU A 289 20.64 36.91 6.84
CA GLU A 289 19.72 38.06 6.76
C GLU A 289 20.25 39.19 5.86
N MET A 290 21.57 39.40 5.84
CA MET A 290 22.24 40.48 5.12
C MET A 290 22.99 40.02 3.86
N ASN A 291 23.16 38.72 3.70
CA ASN A 291 23.92 38.15 2.58
C ASN A 291 23.18 38.37 1.24
N THR A 292 23.94 38.73 0.21
CA THR A 292 23.41 39.07 -1.12
C THR A 292 23.89 38.13 -2.24
N HIS A 293 24.74 37.16 -1.92
CA HIS A 293 25.39 36.30 -2.92
C HIS A 293 24.99 34.82 -2.82
N LEU A 294 24.56 34.36 -1.65
CA LEU A 294 24.18 32.96 -1.44
C LEU A 294 22.82 32.68 -2.10
N GLU A 295 22.82 31.73 -3.04
CA GLU A 295 21.66 31.31 -3.81
C GLU A 295 21.13 29.94 -3.35
N SER A 296 22.00 29.05 -2.85
CA SER A 296 21.63 27.70 -2.43
C SER A 296 22.12 27.39 -1.04
N LEU A 297 21.20 26.95 -0.17
CA LEU A 297 21.49 26.52 1.19
C LEU A 297 20.95 25.12 1.44
N SER A 298 21.85 24.16 1.67
CA SER A 298 21.51 22.77 1.96
C SER A 298 21.95 22.35 3.36
N LEU A 299 20.97 21.98 4.19
CA LEU A 299 21.09 21.60 5.59
C LEU A 299 20.43 20.23 5.84
N THR A 300 20.72 19.24 5.01
CA THR A 300 20.11 17.90 5.12
C THR A 300 20.77 17.09 6.23
N ASN A 301 19.97 16.48 7.11
CA ASN A 301 20.48 15.57 8.16
C ASN A 301 21.57 16.18 9.05
N VAL A 302 21.34 17.40 9.52
CA VAL A 302 22.26 18.14 10.41
C VAL A 302 21.75 18.26 11.84
N GLY A 303 20.55 17.74 12.11
CA GLY A 303 19.92 17.82 13.43
C GLY A 303 19.23 19.15 13.72
N LEU A 304 18.70 19.82 12.68
CA LEU A 304 17.97 21.07 12.84
C LEU A 304 16.68 20.85 13.65
N ASN A 305 16.54 21.59 14.74
CA ASN A 305 15.38 21.54 15.65
C ASN A 305 14.41 22.70 15.38
N ASP A 306 13.23 22.65 16.00
CA ASP A 306 12.20 23.70 15.89
C ASP A 306 12.70 25.11 16.21
N LYS A 307 13.52 25.26 17.26
CA LYS A 307 14.07 26.57 17.67
C LYS A 307 14.97 27.18 16.59
N THR A 308 15.89 26.40 16.04
CA THR A 308 16.80 26.83 14.96
C THR A 308 16.05 27.02 13.65
N ALA A 309 15.06 26.17 13.35
CA ALA A 309 14.22 26.31 12.16
C ALA A 309 13.32 27.57 12.20
N GLN A 310 12.84 27.96 13.39
CA GLN A 310 12.15 29.24 13.55
C GLN A 310 13.06 30.44 13.26
N ARG A 311 14.34 30.37 13.64
CA ARG A 311 15.34 31.41 13.31
C ARG A 311 15.65 31.44 11.81
N LEU A 312 15.75 30.28 11.17
CA LEU A 312 15.86 30.20 9.71
C LEU A 312 14.65 30.86 9.03
N ALA A 313 13.43 30.63 9.54
CA ALA A 313 12.24 31.29 9.01
C ALA A 313 12.35 32.82 9.09
N ASP A 314 12.77 33.35 10.25
CA ASP A 314 12.97 34.79 10.45
C ASP A 314 14.04 35.36 9.49
N ALA A 315 15.11 34.60 9.21
CA ALA A 315 16.16 35.02 8.29
C ALA A 315 15.70 35.03 6.83
N VAL A 316 14.92 34.03 6.42
CA VAL A 316 14.33 33.93 5.08
C VAL A 316 13.31 35.04 4.81
N GLU A 317 12.65 35.59 5.83
CA GLU A 317 11.76 36.75 5.66
C GLU A 317 12.51 38.04 5.26
N LYS A 318 13.83 38.10 5.50
CA LYS A 318 14.67 39.27 5.18
C LYS A 318 15.54 39.04 3.96
N ASN A 319 16.02 37.81 3.76
CA ASN A 319 16.88 37.47 2.64
C ASN A 319 16.09 37.39 1.32
N SER A 320 16.56 38.12 0.29
CA SER A 320 15.94 38.16 -1.04
C SER A 320 16.75 37.48 -2.14
N THR A 321 17.87 36.83 -1.80
CA THR A 321 18.82 36.27 -2.77
C THR A 321 18.75 34.75 -2.85
N LEU A 322 18.43 34.10 -1.74
CA LEU A 322 18.32 32.65 -1.67
C LEU A 322 17.21 32.13 -2.59
N ARG A 323 17.58 31.18 -3.45
CA ARG A 323 16.71 30.53 -4.45
C ARG A 323 16.34 29.11 -4.05
N VAL A 324 17.30 28.37 -3.49
CA VAL A 324 17.15 26.96 -3.11
C VAL A 324 17.39 26.81 -1.61
N LEU A 325 16.41 26.27 -0.90
CA LEU A 325 16.51 25.95 0.52
C LEU A 325 16.16 24.49 0.76
N ASN A 326 17.13 23.70 1.24
CA ASN A 326 16.94 22.31 1.61
C ASN A 326 17.16 22.10 3.11
N VAL A 327 16.12 21.62 3.80
CA VAL A 327 16.11 21.26 5.23
C VAL A 327 15.56 19.85 5.45
N GLU A 328 15.73 18.95 4.48
CA GLU A 328 15.27 17.56 4.54
C GLU A 328 15.94 16.76 5.66
N THR A 329 15.25 15.72 6.13
CA THR A 329 15.79 14.77 7.11
C THR A 329 16.25 15.45 8.41
N ASN A 330 15.39 16.27 9.01
CA ASN A 330 15.67 16.96 10.27
C ASN A 330 14.55 16.72 11.32
N PHE A 331 14.59 17.49 12.42
CA PHE A 331 13.68 17.38 13.55
C PHE A 331 12.67 18.55 13.60
N ILE A 332 12.15 18.96 12.44
CA ILE A 332 11.21 20.09 12.32
C ILE A 332 9.77 19.59 12.48
N SER A 333 9.00 20.20 13.36
CA SER A 333 7.59 19.89 13.59
C SER A 333 6.67 20.58 12.56
N PRO A 334 5.49 20.01 12.27
CA PRO A 334 4.56 20.56 11.26
C PRO A 334 4.19 22.05 11.45
N PRO A 335 3.95 22.57 12.67
CA PRO A 335 3.68 23.99 12.86
C PRO A 335 4.84 24.91 12.46
N VAL A 336 6.09 24.45 12.62
CA VAL A 336 7.28 25.23 12.22
C VAL A 336 7.46 25.20 10.70
N ILE A 337 7.11 24.09 10.04
CA ILE A 337 7.07 24.01 8.57
C ILE A 337 6.09 25.05 8.01
N VAL A 338 4.92 25.21 8.62
CA VAL A 338 3.96 26.26 8.24
C VAL A 338 4.59 27.65 8.38
N LYS A 339 5.33 27.91 9.47
CA LYS A 339 6.03 29.18 9.66
C LYS A 339 7.10 29.40 8.58
N LEU A 340 7.87 28.38 8.23
CA LEU A 340 8.85 28.43 7.15
C LEU A 340 8.18 28.72 5.80
N ILE A 341 7.09 28.05 5.45
CA ILE A 341 6.39 28.30 4.17
C ILE A 341 5.77 29.71 4.17
N ARG A 342 5.29 30.19 5.31
CA ARG A 342 4.77 31.54 5.48
C ARG A 342 5.86 32.60 5.28
N SER A 343 7.11 32.35 5.71
CA SER A 343 8.20 33.30 5.49
C SER A 343 8.57 33.45 4.01
N LEU A 344 8.44 32.38 3.21
CA LEU A 344 8.67 32.40 1.75
C LEU A 344 7.79 33.43 1.01
N LEU A 345 6.63 33.78 1.58
CA LEU A 345 5.68 34.71 0.96
C LEU A 345 6.13 36.18 1.01
N LYS A 346 7.07 36.53 1.90
CA LYS A 346 7.51 37.90 2.11
C LYS A 346 8.45 38.36 1.00
N THR A 347 9.56 37.64 0.84
CA THR A 347 10.64 38.00 -0.08
C THR A 347 10.39 37.46 -1.47
N LYS A 348 9.70 36.31 -1.59
CA LYS A 348 9.38 35.66 -2.87
C LYS A 348 10.65 35.44 -3.73
N SER A 349 11.77 35.14 -3.09
CA SER A 349 13.04 34.85 -3.77
C SER A 349 13.21 33.35 -4.04
N ILE A 350 12.76 32.52 -3.10
CA ILE A 350 12.91 31.06 -3.12
C ILE A 350 12.04 30.44 -4.21
N GLU A 351 12.68 29.66 -5.05
CA GLU A 351 12.09 28.90 -6.16
C GLU A 351 11.93 27.42 -5.79
N GLU A 352 12.81 26.91 -4.93
CA GLU A 352 12.82 25.51 -4.52
C GLU A 352 12.96 25.39 -3.00
N PHE A 353 11.95 24.81 -2.37
CA PHE A 353 11.93 24.55 -0.93
C PHE A 353 11.75 23.06 -0.67
N ARG A 354 12.73 22.42 -0.01
CA ARG A 354 12.68 21.00 0.34
C ARG A 354 12.70 20.82 1.85
N CYS A 355 11.70 20.11 2.38
CA CYS A 355 11.50 19.86 3.80
C CYS A 355 10.95 18.44 4.07
N SER A 356 11.19 17.50 3.15
CA SER A 356 10.75 16.11 3.27
C SER A 356 11.49 15.33 4.38
N ASN A 357 10.95 14.16 4.74
CA ASN A 357 11.55 13.21 5.68
C ASN A 357 11.85 13.76 7.09
N GLN A 358 10.98 14.61 7.63
CA GLN A 358 11.11 15.05 9.03
C GLN A 358 10.78 13.90 9.99
N ARG A 359 11.20 14.03 11.26
CA ARG A 359 10.88 13.06 12.32
C ARG A 359 9.36 12.79 12.45
N SER A 360 8.53 13.82 12.30
CA SER A 360 7.08 13.64 12.18
C SER A 360 6.72 13.51 10.70
N GLN A 361 6.56 12.27 10.23
CA GLN A 361 6.19 12.02 8.82
C GLN A 361 4.77 12.50 8.51
N VAL A 362 3.87 12.40 9.50
CA VAL A 362 2.49 12.85 9.36
C VAL A 362 2.38 14.32 9.77
N LEU A 363 1.96 15.18 8.84
CA LEU A 363 1.74 16.61 9.07
C LEU A 363 0.36 16.88 9.70
N GLY A 364 -0.66 16.15 9.24
CA GLY A 364 -2.06 16.29 9.64
C GLY A 364 -2.87 17.21 8.73
N ASN A 365 -4.16 16.89 8.54
CA ASN A 365 -5.03 17.55 7.55
C ASN A 365 -5.06 19.08 7.67
N LYS A 366 -5.21 19.60 8.89
CA LYS A 366 -5.26 21.05 9.13
C LYS A 366 -3.98 21.75 8.65
N ILE A 367 -2.82 21.15 8.92
CA ILE A 367 -1.52 21.70 8.54
C ILE A 367 -1.33 21.62 7.03
N GLU A 368 -1.65 20.49 6.39
CA GLU A 368 -1.52 20.35 4.94
C GLU A 368 -2.42 21.33 4.17
N MET A 369 -3.65 21.55 4.65
CA MET A 369 -4.57 22.53 4.07
C MET A 369 -4.06 23.97 4.26
N GLU A 370 -3.48 24.29 5.41
CA GLU A 370 -2.86 25.61 5.64
C GLU A 370 -1.64 25.81 4.72
N ILE A 371 -0.76 24.80 4.60
CA ILE A 371 0.38 24.82 3.68
C ILE A 371 -0.10 25.04 2.25
N THR A 372 -1.16 24.34 1.83
CA THR A 372 -1.74 24.50 0.48
C THR A 372 -2.17 25.94 0.22
N GLN A 373 -2.89 26.56 1.18
CA GLN A 373 -3.31 27.97 1.06
C GLN A 373 -2.13 28.95 1.00
N LEU A 374 -1.06 28.66 1.74
CA LEU A 374 0.15 29.49 1.70
C LEU A 374 0.89 29.32 0.36
N VAL A 375 1.01 28.11 -0.16
CA VAL A 375 1.66 27.84 -1.45
C VAL A 375 0.89 28.50 -2.59
N GLU A 376 -0.44 28.46 -2.58
CA GLU A 376 -1.29 29.14 -3.58
C GLU A 376 -1.09 30.66 -3.63
N GLN A 377 -0.68 31.28 -2.51
CA GLN A 377 -0.35 32.71 -2.46
C GLN A 377 1.06 33.02 -2.97
N ASN A 378 1.92 32.01 -3.11
CA ASN A 378 3.30 32.18 -3.56
C ASN A 378 3.40 32.06 -5.08
N PRO A 379 3.81 33.12 -5.80
CA PRO A 379 3.99 33.04 -7.25
C PRO A 379 5.38 32.49 -7.63
N THR A 380 6.41 32.60 -6.82
CA THR A 380 7.80 32.30 -7.23
C THR A 380 8.22 30.86 -6.95
N LEU A 381 7.55 30.19 -6.03
CA LEU A 381 7.84 28.79 -5.72
C LEU A 381 7.51 27.89 -6.93
N LEU A 382 8.52 27.17 -7.42
CA LEU A 382 8.44 26.24 -8.54
C LEU A 382 8.44 24.78 -8.08
N ARG A 383 9.21 24.48 -7.02
CA ARG A 383 9.33 23.12 -6.49
C ARG A 383 9.13 23.10 -4.98
N LEU A 384 8.22 22.23 -4.53
CA LEU A 384 8.01 21.95 -3.11
C LEU A 384 8.35 20.48 -2.84
N GLY A 385 9.46 20.25 -2.14
CA GLY A 385 9.86 18.94 -1.63
C GLY A 385 9.20 18.65 -0.29
N LEU A 386 7.90 18.36 -0.27
CA LEU A 386 7.15 17.99 0.93
C LEU A 386 6.19 16.86 0.59
N HIS A 387 6.12 15.84 1.46
CA HIS A 387 5.13 14.77 1.31
C HIS A 387 3.79 15.23 1.89
N LEU A 388 2.74 15.19 1.06
CA LEU A 388 1.37 15.50 1.46
C LEU A 388 0.53 14.23 1.35
N GLU A 389 -0.10 13.83 2.45
CA GLU A 389 -0.93 12.62 2.50
C GLU A 389 -2.27 12.85 1.78
N PHE A 390 -2.84 14.05 1.91
CA PHE A 390 -4.17 14.34 1.41
C PHE A 390 -4.16 14.62 -0.09
N ASN A 391 -5.05 13.92 -0.81
CA ASN A 391 -5.09 13.99 -2.27
C ASN A 391 -5.47 15.39 -2.79
N ASP A 392 -6.37 16.09 -2.09
CA ASP A 392 -6.77 17.46 -2.44
C ASP A 392 -5.58 18.43 -2.35
N ALA A 393 -4.86 18.41 -1.22
CA ALA A 393 -3.66 19.22 -1.00
C ALA A 393 -2.60 18.96 -2.08
N ARG A 394 -2.31 17.68 -2.38
CA ARG A 394 -1.37 17.29 -3.45
C ARG A 394 -1.75 17.87 -4.81
N HIS A 395 -2.99 17.69 -5.24
CA HIS A 395 -3.43 18.15 -6.56
C HIS A 395 -3.39 19.68 -6.67
N ARG A 396 -3.85 20.39 -5.63
CA ARG A 396 -3.86 21.86 -5.62
C ARG A 396 -2.45 22.44 -5.63
N VAL A 397 -1.56 21.92 -4.79
CA VAL A 397 -0.15 22.31 -4.77
C VAL A 397 0.51 22.02 -6.12
N ALA A 398 0.38 20.81 -6.66
CA ALA A 398 0.97 20.45 -7.95
C ALA A 398 0.45 21.33 -9.09
N ALA A 399 -0.86 21.58 -9.15
CA ALA A 399 -1.45 22.46 -10.16
C ALA A 399 -0.94 23.90 -10.04
N HIS A 400 -0.78 24.42 -8.82
CA HIS A 400 -0.27 25.77 -8.61
C HIS A 400 1.22 25.90 -8.96
N LEU A 401 2.05 24.93 -8.55
CA LEU A 401 3.47 24.89 -8.93
C LEU A 401 3.64 24.78 -10.45
N GLN A 402 2.82 23.95 -11.12
CA GLN A 402 2.82 23.86 -12.58
C GLN A 402 2.50 25.21 -13.24
N ARG A 403 1.49 25.94 -12.74
CA ARG A 403 1.18 27.30 -13.24
C ARG A 403 2.34 28.29 -13.05
N ASN A 404 3.09 28.19 -11.96
CA ASN A 404 4.26 29.03 -11.72
C ASN A 404 5.41 28.69 -12.69
N ILE A 405 5.64 27.40 -12.95
CA ILE A 405 6.60 26.92 -13.96
C ILE A 405 6.18 27.41 -15.36
N ASP A 406 4.90 27.28 -15.71
CA ASP A 406 4.42 27.77 -17.00
C ASP A 406 4.65 29.28 -17.12
N ARG A 407 4.32 30.06 -16.08
CA ARG A 407 4.52 31.53 -16.09
C ARG A 407 5.99 31.94 -16.25
N THR A 408 6.93 31.18 -15.70
CA THR A 408 8.37 31.43 -15.86
C THR A 408 8.89 31.02 -17.25
N ASN A 409 8.28 30.01 -17.87
CA ASN A 409 8.59 29.60 -19.24
C ASN A 409 7.93 30.52 -20.30
N PHE A 410 6.79 31.14 -19.98
CA PHE A 410 6.11 32.14 -20.82
C PHE A 410 6.73 33.55 -20.71
N VAL A 411 8.06 33.67 -20.65
CA VAL A 411 8.71 34.94 -21.00
C VAL A 411 8.37 35.19 -22.48
N PRO A 412 7.65 36.26 -22.83
CA PRO A 412 7.38 36.57 -24.22
C PRO A 412 8.72 36.70 -24.93
N ILE A 413 8.89 36.02 -26.06
CA ILE A 413 9.91 36.39 -27.04
C ILE A 413 9.67 37.88 -27.30
N ALA A 414 10.49 38.74 -26.70
CA ALA A 414 10.37 40.18 -26.80
C ALA A 414 10.63 40.55 -28.27
N GLY A 415 9.55 40.62 -29.05
CA GLY A 415 9.61 40.87 -30.49
C GLY A 415 8.30 40.73 -31.28
N GLY A 416 7.13 40.53 -30.66
CA GLY A 416 5.84 40.50 -31.37
C GLY A 416 4.79 41.39 -30.69
N PRO A 417 4.00 42.18 -31.45
CA PRO A 417 3.13 43.19 -30.86
C PRO A 417 1.95 42.54 -30.13
N ALA A 418 1.64 43.12 -28.97
CA ALA A 418 0.53 42.76 -28.11
C ALA A 418 -0.83 42.93 -28.82
N THR A 419 -1.65 41.88 -28.82
CA THR A 419 -3.12 41.98 -28.76
C THR A 419 -3.74 40.63 -28.42
N SER A 420 -4.32 40.50 -27.23
CA SER A 420 -5.63 39.86 -27.04
C SER A 420 -6.08 40.02 -25.58
N THR A 421 -6.82 41.10 -25.34
CA THR A 421 -7.69 41.22 -24.18
C THR A 421 -8.80 40.17 -24.31
N VAL A 422 -8.79 39.16 -23.44
CA VAL A 422 -9.92 38.24 -23.30
C VAL A 422 -10.95 38.90 -22.40
N THR A 423 -12.02 39.43 -22.99
CA THR A 423 -13.25 39.78 -22.27
C THR A 423 -14.04 38.51 -21.96
N PRO A 424 -14.57 38.32 -20.73
CA PRO A 424 -15.39 37.16 -20.40
C PRO A 424 -16.71 37.16 -21.18
N ALA A 425 -17.02 36.00 -21.78
CA ALA A 425 -18.25 35.75 -22.49
C ALA A 425 -19.36 35.32 -21.52
N ASP A 426 -20.04 36.31 -20.94
CA ASP A 426 -21.34 36.11 -20.29
C ASP A 426 -22.21 37.34 -20.60
N ASP A 427 -22.75 37.36 -21.81
CA ASP A 427 -24.00 38.03 -22.15
C ASP A 427 -24.29 37.78 -23.63
N LEU A 428 -25.06 36.71 -23.93
CA LEU A 428 -25.93 36.58 -25.11
C LEU A 428 -26.60 35.19 -25.09
N LYS A 429 -27.63 35.04 -24.25
CA LYS A 429 -28.75 34.13 -24.51
C LYS A 429 -29.95 34.97 -24.89
N LYS A 430 -30.21 35.04 -26.19
CA LYS A 430 -31.56 35.01 -26.77
C LYS A 430 -31.60 33.86 -27.76
#